data_AF-A0A952VYH1-F1
#
_entry.id   AF-A0A952VYH1-F1
#
_cell.length_a   1.000
_cell.length_b   1.000
_cell.length_c   1.000
_cell.angle_alpha   90.00
_cell.angle_beta   90.00
_cell.angle_gamma   90.00
#
_symmetry.space_group_name_H-M   'P 1'
#
loop_
_entity.id
_entity.type
_entity.pdbx_description
1 polymer ?
#
loop_
_entity_poly.entity_id
_entity_poly.type
_entity_poly.pdbx_seq_one_letter_code
_entity_poly.pdbx_strand_id
1 'polypeptide(L)'
;MSSLAAHNSIVRSYFDIARKIAVEAADSLSEDDKRSRVSVVVVMAVAAVEAYINIFGRMWIAQAPDFIFAEKITDDLKSKRFITYKIKTWPKLLFSQDFDLLQGACKDFLELIEKRNRLMHFTSDYHTAQSGNVAIKGLIDIAAFDSLTPKDAEEAIHIAERFIEAWIRLQGIEGNHVMSATAHWTGNRTVSDELAQERRIIL
;
A
#
# COMPACT_ATOMS: atom_id res chain seq x y z
N MET A 1 14.49 0.80 -26.47
CA MET A 1 14.43 -0.59 -25.95
C MET A 1 13.28 -0.66 -24.97
N SER A 2 12.30 -1.54 -25.13
CA SER A 2 11.32 -1.80 -24.07
C SER A 2 11.92 -2.83 -23.11
N SER A 3 12.02 -2.51 -21.81
CA SER A 3 12.31 -3.54 -20.81
C SER A 3 11.01 -4.28 -20.50
N LEU A 4 10.88 -5.51 -20.98
CA LEU A 4 9.78 -6.39 -20.59
C LEU A 4 10.09 -6.96 -19.20
N ALA A 5 9.14 -6.90 -18.29
CA ALA A 5 9.25 -7.43 -16.94
C ALA A 5 7.94 -8.15 -16.54
N ALA A 6 8.02 -9.04 -15.56
CA ALA A 6 6.81 -9.66 -15.00
C ALA A 6 5.90 -8.57 -14.40
N HIS A 7 4.59 -8.77 -14.48
CA HIS A 7 3.59 -7.76 -14.10
C HIS A 7 3.70 -7.33 -12.62
N ASN A 8 4.14 -8.23 -11.74
CA ASN A 8 4.37 -7.97 -10.32
C ASN A 8 5.71 -7.29 -10.00
N SER A 9 6.63 -7.14 -10.95
CA SER A 9 8.02 -6.73 -10.67
C SER A 9 8.10 -5.37 -9.96
N ILE A 10 7.28 -4.41 -10.36
CA ILE A 10 7.27 -3.07 -9.75
C ILE A 10 6.65 -3.08 -8.35
N VAL A 11 5.60 -3.88 -8.14
CA VAL A 11 4.94 -4.05 -6.83
C VAL A 11 5.94 -4.68 -5.86
N ARG A 12 6.62 -5.75 -6.27
CA ARG A 12 7.67 -6.41 -5.49
C ARG A 12 8.82 -5.46 -5.19
N SER A 13 9.28 -4.69 -6.18
CA SER A 13 10.36 -3.72 -5.98
C SER A 13 10.00 -2.69 -4.90
N TYR A 14 8.75 -2.22 -4.88
CA TYR A 14 8.30 -1.31 -3.82
C TYR A 14 8.32 -1.97 -2.44
N PHE A 15 7.81 -3.19 -2.31
CA PHE A 15 7.86 -3.93 -1.04
C PHE A 15 9.29 -4.27 -0.60
N ASP A 16 10.16 -4.69 -1.52
CA ASP A 16 11.55 -5.05 -1.21
C ASP A 16 12.34 -3.84 -0.70
N ILE A 17 12.16 -2.67 -1.34
CA ILE A 17 12.74 -1.42 -0.86
C ILE A 17 12.14 -1.01 0.49
N ALA A 18 10.81 -1.10 0.64
CA ALA A 18 10.13 -0.76 1.89
C ALA A 18 10.65 -1.62 3.06
N ARG A 19 10.74 -2.95 2.90
CA ARG A 19 11.29 -3.85 3.91
C ARG A 19 12.74 -3.52 4.25
N LYS A 20 13.57 -3.26 3.24
CA LYS A 20 14.97 -2.86 3.46
C LYS A 20 15.07 -1.58 4.29
N ILE A 21 14.31 -0.54 3.93
CA ILE A 21 14.31 0.73 4.65
C ILE A 21 13.74 0.58 6.06
N ALA A 22 12.73 -0.28 6.26
CA ALA A 22 12.17 -0.56 7.59
C ALA A 22 13.21 -1.17 8.53
N VAL A 23 14.02 -2.14 8.06
CA VAL A 23 15.15 -2.69 8.83
C VAL A 23 16.16 -1.59 9.15
N GLU A 24 16.56 -0.79 8.15
CA GLU A 24 17.50 0.31 8.37
C GLU A 24 16.95 1.38 9.34
N ALA A 25 15.63 1.58 9.39
CA ALA A 25 14.98 2.47 10.35
C ALA A 25 15.04 1.91 11.78
N ALA A 26 14.90 0.60 11.97
CA ALA A 26 15.02 -0.03 13.28
C ALA A 26 16.46 0.06 13.83
N ASP A 27 17.45 -0.06 12.96
CA ASP A 27 18.88 -0.08 13.31
C ASP A 27 19.51 1.32 13.46
N SER A 28 18.83 2.39 13.05
CA SER A 28 19.38 3.74 13.10
C SER A 28 19.52 4.25 14.55
N LEU A 29 20.57 5.03 14.81
CA LEU A 29 20.81 5.67 16.12
C LEU A 29 20.21 7.08 16.22
N SER A 30 19.80 7.68 15.10
CA SER A 30 19.24 9.03 15.04
C SER A 30 17.73 8.98 14.90
N GLU A 31 16.99 9.59 15.84
CA GLU A 31 15.53 9.63 15.78
C GLU A 31 15.00 10.33 14.51
N ASP A 32 15.67 11.36 14.02
CA ASP A 32 15.27 12.05 12.78
C ASP A 32 15.46 11.18 11.54
N ASP A 33 16.55 10.39 11.50
CA ASP A 33 16.78 9.42 10.44
C ASP A 33 15.77 8.27 10.51
N LYS A 34 15.42 7.78 11.71
CA LYS A 34 14.34 6.80 11.90
C LYS A 34 13.03 7.30 11.31
N ARG A 35 12.58 8.49 11.72
CA ARG A 35 11.31 9.08 11.26
C ARG A 35 11.30 9.30 9.74
N SER A 36 12.42 9.78 9.19
CA SER A 36 12.59 9.97 7.75
C SER A 36 12.48 8.66 6.97
N ARG A 37 13.10 7.58 7.46
CA ARG A 37 12.99 6.25 6.85
C ARG A 37 11.59 5.67 6.97
N VAL A 38 10.97 5.79 8.14
CA VAL A 38 9.59 5.35 8.38
C VAL A 38 8.61 6.06 7.45
N SER A 39 8.75 7.38 7.26
CA SER A 39 7.86 8.14 6.36
C SER A 39 7.97 7.64 4.91
N VAL A 40 9.19 7.34 4.45
CA VAL A 40 9.42 6.73 3.13
C VAL A 40 8.74 5.37 3.03
N VAL A 41 8.84 4.51 4.05
CA VAL A 41 8.18 3.20 4.07
C VAL A 41 6.66 3.33 3.96
N VAL A 42 6.05 4.25 4.72
CA VAL A 42 4.61 4.52 4.66
C VAL A 42 4.17 4.92 3.25
N VAL A 43 4.92 5.82 2.59
CA VAL A 43 4.64 6.24 1.21
C VAL A 43 4.77 5.07 0.23
N MET A 44 5.82 4.27 0.37
CA MET A 44 6.10 3.13 -0.50
C MET A 44 5.07 2.01 -0.36
N ALA A 45 4.58 1.74 0.85
CA ALA A 45 3.55 0.74 1.10
C ALA A 45 2.23 1.10 0.39
N VAL A 46 1.79 2.36 0.49
CA VAL A 46 0.60 2.85 -0.24
C VAL A 46 0.82 2.80 -1.75
N ALA A 47 2.01 3.21 -2.23
CA ALA A 47 2.36 3.16 -3.65
C ALA A 47 2.38 1.72 -4.22
N ALA A 48 2.81 0.73 -3.41
CA ALA A 48 2.81 -0.67 -3.78
C ALA A 48 1.39 -1.19 -4.07
N VAL A 49 0.44 -0.88 -3.19
CA VAL A 49 -0.96 -1.25 -3.39
C VAL A 49 -1.58 -0.49 -4.56
N GLU A 50 -1.27 0.79 -4.74
CA GLU A 50 -1.76 1.55 -5.90
C GLU A 50 -1.28 0.94 -7.22
N ALA A 51 0.01 0.60 -7.30
CA ALA A 51 0.59 -0.06 -8.45
C ALA A 51 -0.06 -1.43 -8.69
N TYR A 52 -0.26 -2.23 -7.63
CA TYR A 52 -0.96 -3.50 -7.70
C TYR A 52 -2.35 -3.34 -8.30
N ILE A 53 -3.21 -2.47 -7.77
CA ILE A 53 -4.58 -2.27 -8.26
C ILE A 53 -4.56 -1.86 -9.74
N ASN A 54 -3.69 -0.92 -10.12
CA ASN A 54 -3.59 -0.45 -11.50
C ASN A 54 -3.19 -1.56 -12.48
N ILE A 55 -2.18 -2.35 -12.10
CA ILE A 55 -1.69 -3.46 -12.94
C ILE A 55 -2.74 -4.56 -13.01
N PHE A 56 -3.36 -4.90 -11.87
CA PHE A 56 -4.43 -5.88 -11.80
C PHE A 56 -5.59 -5.51 -12.72
N GLY A 57 -6.11 -4.27 -12.64
CA GLY A 57 -7.19 -3.81 -13.50
C GLY A 57 -6.83 -3.90 -14.99
N ARG A 58 -5.59 -3.54 -15.36
CA ARG A 58 -5.11 -3.66 -16.74
C ARG A 58 -5.02 -5.13 -17.20
N MET A 59 -4.53 -6.02 -16.34
CA MET A 59 -4.47 -7.45 -16.63
C MET A 59 -5.86 -8.06 -16.77
N TRP A 60 -6.79 -7.68 -15.91
CA TRP A 60 -8.17 -8.16 -15.94
C TRP A 60 -8.84 -7.86 -17.27
N ILE A 61 -8.76 -6.60 -17.74
CA ILE A 61 -9.29 -6.20 -19.04
C ILE A 61 -8.67 -7.02 -20.18
N ALA A 62 -7.35 -7.26 -20.14
CA ALA A 62 -6.66 -7.99 -21.18
C ALA A 62 -7.03 -9.49 -21.20
N GLN A 63 -7.40 -10.07 -20.05
CA GLN A 63 -7.72 -11.49 -19.90
C GLN A 63 -9.20 -11.81 -20.07
N ALA A 64 -10.09 -10.82 -19.95
CA ALA A 64 -11.53 -10.97 -20.08
C ALA A 64 -12.08 -10.09 -21.22
N PRO A 65 -12.05 -10.57 -22.48
CA PRO A 65 -12.48 -9.79 -23.66
C PRO A 65 -13.91 -9.26 -23.58
N ASP A 66 -14.81 -10.02 -22.94
CA ASP A 66 -16.23 -9.69 -22.79
C ASP A 66 -16.54 -8.93 -21.48
N PHE A 67 -15.53 -8.39 -20.80
CA PHE A 67 -15.71 -7.66 -19.55
C PHE A 67 -16.45 -6.34 -19.78
N ILE A 68 -17.73 -6.29 -19.36
CA ILE A 68 -18.66 -5.19 -19.63
C ILE A 68 -18.20 -3.81 -19.10
N PHE A 69 -17.29 -3.77 -18.12
CA PHE A 69 -16.77 -2.52 -17.56
C PHE A 69 -15.35 -2.17 -18.03
N ALA A 70 -14.84 -2.83 -19.08
CA ALA A 70 -13.48 -2.64 -19.58
C ALA A 70 -13.16 -1.18 -19.94
N GLU A 71 -14.10 -0.48 -20.58
CA GLU A 71 -13.94 0.93 -20.96
C GLU A 71 -13.81 1.83 -19.72
N LYS A 72 -14.68 1.62 -18.72
CA LYS A 72 -14.65 2.39 -17.47
C LYS A 72 -13.32 2.24 -16.72
N ILE A 73 -12.83 1.01 -16.54
CA ILE A 73 -11.53 0.77 -15.88
C ILE A 73 -10.38 1.38 -16.71
N THR A 74 -10.46 1.31 -18.04
CA THR A 74 -9.48 1.92 -18.94
C THR A 74 -9.44 3.45 -18.78
N ASP A 75 -10.59 4.10 -18.66
CA ASP A 75 -10.69 5.54 -18.46
C ASP A 75 -10.24 5.96 -17.07
N ASP A 76 -10.54 5.18 -16.04
CA ASP A 76 -10.04 5.40 -14.69
C ASP A 76 -8.50 5.31 -14.62
N LEU A 77 -7.90 4.40 -15.39
CA LEU A 77 -6.44 4.28 -15.55
C LEU A 77 -5.86 5.50 -16.27
N LYS A 78 -6.45 5.91 -17.40
CA LYS A 78 -5.98 7.08 -18.19
C LYS A 78 -6.08 8.38 -17.41
N SER A 79 -7.19 8.58 -16.68
CA SER A 79 -7.44 9.77 -15.87
C SER A 79 -6.72 9.77 -14.52
N LYS A 80 -5.96 8.70 -14.21
CA LYS A 80 -5.21 8.53 -12.96
C LYS A 80 -6.09 8.74 -11.73
N ARG A 81 -7.29 8.12 -11.71
CA ARG A 81 -8.20 8.21 -10.54
C ARG A 81 -7.48 7.81 -9.26
N PHE A 82 -7.75 8.55 -8.19
CA PHE A 82 -7.17 8.32 -6.87
C PHE A 82 -7.45 6.89 -6.38
N ILE A 83 -6.49 6.32 -5.62
CA ILE A 83 -6.60 4.97 -5.08
C ILE A 83 -7.89 4.76 -4.27
N THR A 84 -8.32 5.74 -3.47
CA THR A 84 -9.55 5.67 -2.66
C THR A 84 -10.81 5.51 -3.51
N TYR A 85 -10.86 6.13 -4.70
CA TYR A 85 -11.93 5.92 -5.65
C TYR A 85 -11.94 4.48 -6.16
N LYS A 86 -10.77 3.95 -6.54
CA LYS A 86 -10.63 2.59 -7.05
C LYS A 86 -11.04 1.55 -5.99
N ILE A 87 -10.58 1.70 -4.75
CA ILE A 87 -10.96 0.81 -3.62
C ILE A 87 -12.48 0.76 -3.44
N LYS A 88 -13.17 1.89 -3.60
CA LYS A 88 -14.63 1.97 -3.40
C LYS A 88 -15.45 1.45 -4.57
N THR A 89 -14.89 1.42 -5.79
CA THR A 89 -15.69 1.22 -7.00
C THR A 89 -15.27 -0.02 -7.79
N TRP A 90 -13.97 -0.28 -7.90
CA TRP A 90 -13.46 -1.36 -8.73
C TRP A 90 -13.80 -2.76 -8.21
N PRO A 91 -13.82 -3.06 -6.89
CA PRO A 91 -14.26 -4.37 -6.41
C PRO A 91 -15.62 -4.77 -6.97
N LYS A 92 -16.60 -3.85 -6.95
CA LYS A 92 -17.94 -4.11 -7.48
C LYS A 92 -17.93 -4.40 -8.96
N LEU A 93 -17.14 -3.64 -9.72
CA LEU A 93 -17.03 -3.79 -11.17
C LEU A 93 -16.34 -5.10 -11.55
N LEU A 94 -15.27 -5.46 -10.85
CA LEU A 94 -14.42 -6.61 -11.18
C LEU A 94 -14.99 -7.93 -10.65
N PHE A 95 -15.59 -7.93 -9.46
CA PHE A 95 -15.94 -9.14 -8.72
C PHE A 95 -17.42 -9.24 -8.33
N SER A 96 -18.23 -8.23 -8.66
CA SER A 96 -19.62 -8.08 -8.17
C SER A 96 -19.75 -8.00 -6.64
N GLN A 97 -18.63 -7.87 -5.93
CA GLN A 97 -18.52 -7.82 -4.48
C GLN A 97 -17.90 -6.51 -4.03
N ASP A 98 -18.26 -6.05 -2.84
CA ASP A 98 -17.73 -4.84 -2.24
C ASP A 98 -16.83 -5.19 -1.06
N PHE A 99 -15.84 -4.34 -0.79
CA PHE A 99 -15.18 -4.38 0.52
C PHE A 99 -16.11 -3.82 1.58
N ASP A 100 -16.02 -4.38 2.78
CA ASP A 100 -16.43 -3.65 3.96
C ASP A 100 -15.37 -2.58 4.28
N LEU A 101 -15.72 -1.32 4.05
CA LEU A 101 -14.82 -0.18 4.24
C LEU A 101 -14.64 0.20 5.72
N LEU A 102 -15.45 -0.37 6.63
CA LEU A 102 -15.50 0.01 8.03
C LEU A 102 -14.78 -0.98 8.94
N GLN A 103 -14.26 -2.08 8.40
CA GLN A 103 -13.56 -3.09 9.16
C GLN A 103 -12.50 -3.85 8.34
N GLY A 104 -11.64 -4.57 9.05
CA GLY A 104 -10.62 -5.44 8.47
C GLY A 104 -9.57 -4.70 7.63
N ALA A 105 -8.95 -5.44 6.71
CA ALA A 105 -7.81 -4.96 5.94
C ALA A 105 -8.12 -3.71 5.09
N CYS A 106 -9.38 -3.51 4.68
CA CYS A 106 -9.76 -2.32 3.92
C CYS A 106 -9.74 -1.06 4.79
N LYS A 107 -10.32 -1.12 5.99
CA LYS A 107 -10.26 0.00 6.95
C LYS A 107 -8.82 0.31 7.32
N ASP A 108 -8.03 -0.70 7.71
CA ASP A 108 -6.62 -0.54 8.08
C ASP A 108 -5.84 0.17 6.97
N PHE A 109 -6.09 -0.19 5.71
CA PHE A 109 -5.43 0.44 4.57
C PHE A 109 -5.93 1.87 4.26
N LEU A 110 -7.21 2.17 4.48
CA LEU A 110 -7.73 3.53 4.39
C LEU A 110 -7.10 4.44 5.45
N GLU A 111 -6.91 3.96 6.67
CA GLU A 111 -6.19 4.66 7.73
C GLU A 111 -4.71 4.87 7.38
N LEU A 112 -4.07 3.88 6.73
CA LEU A 112 -2.71 4.03 6.20
C LEU A 112 -2.61 5.10 5.10
N ILE A 113 -3.59 5.17 4.19
CA ILE A 113 -3.67 6.25 3.18
C ILE A 113 -3.81 7.62 3.87
N GLU A 114 -4.62 7.73 4.91
CA GLU A 114 -4.76 8.97 5.68
C GLU A 114 -3.45 9.36 6.37
N LYS A 115 -2.76 8.39 7.00
CA LYS A 115 -1.42 8.61 7.57
C LYS A 115 -0.44 9.12 6.53
N ARG A 116 -0.37 8.48 5.36
CA ARG A 116 0.44 8.93 4.22
C ARG A 116 0.08 10.36 3.80
N ASN A 117 -1.21 10.67 3.71
CA ASN A 117 -1.67 12.00 3.31
C ASN A 117 -1.26 13.06 4.33
N ARG A 118 -1.34 12.80 5.63
CA ARG A 118 -0.86 13.71 6.69
C ARG A 118 0.65 13.96 6.63
N LEU A 119 1.43 12.99 6.16
CA LEU A 119 2.88 13.16 5.94
C LEU A 119 3.23 13.97 4.68
N MET A 120 2.36 13.98 3.67
CA MET A 120 2.60 14.72 2.41
C MET A 120 1.93 16.10 2.37
N HIS A 121 0.79 16.23 3.03
CA HIS A 121 -0.04 17.43 3.05
C HIS A 121 0.00 18.01 4.45
N PHE A 122 1.09 18.73 4.75
CA PHE A 122 1.16 19.56 5.93
C PHE A 122 0.03 20.59 5.83
N THR A 123 -0.91 20.57 6.77
CA THR A 123 -1.97 21.57 6.86
C THR A 123 -1.30 22.94 6.88
N SER A 124 -1.59 23.73 5.86
CA SER A 124 -0.95 25.01 5.54
C SER A 124 -1.30 26.13 6.52
N ASP A 125 -1.66 25.79 7.74
CA ASP A 125 -1.89 26.76 8.80
C ASP A 125 -0.51 27.26 9.21
N TYR A 126 -0.04 28.30 8.51
CA TYR A 126 1.21 28.97 8.81
C TYR A 126 1.12 29.55 10.22
N HIS A 127 1.61 28.81 11.20
CA HIS A 127 1.62 29.26 12.57
C HIS A 127 2.67 30.37 12.71
N THR A 128 2.33 31.40 13.47
CA THR A 128 3.28 32.45 13.88
C THR A 128 3.59 32.25 15.34
N ALA A 129 4.85 31.95 15.67
CA ALA A 129 5.33 31.95 17.05
C ALA A 129 5.89 33.33 17.42
N GLN A 130 5.52 33.82 18.60
CA GLN A 130 6.06 35.05 19.19
C GLN A 130 6.99 34.68 20.34
N SER A 131 8.21 35.19 20.33
CA SER A 131 9.16 35.05 21.44
C SER A 131 9.86 36.39 21.68
N GLY A 132 9.47 37.08 22.76
CA GLY A 132 9.91 38.45 23.03
C GLY A 132 9.49 39.41 21.92
N ASN A 133 10.47 40.07 21.29
CA ASN A 133 10.26 41.00 20.17
C ASN A 133 10.44 40.34 18.79
N VAL A 134 10.53 39.01 18.71
CA VAL A 134 10.74 38.25 17.46
C VAL A 134 9.47 37.47 17.11
N ALA A 135 8.98 37.67 15.88
CA ALA A 135 7.89 36.90 15.30
C ALA A 135 8.42 35.95 14.23
N ILE A 136 8.33 34.65 14.47
CA ILE A 136 8.68 33.61 13.50
C ILE A 136 7.39 33.22 12.78
N LYS A 137 7.27 33.62 11.51
CA LYS A 137 6.12 33.30 10.65
C LYS A 137 6.41 32.05 9.83
N GLY A 138 5.35 31.31 9.52
CA GLY A 138 5.44 30.22 8.56
C GLY A 138 5.85 28.87 9.16
N LEU A 139 5.61 28.67 10.45
CA LEU A 139 5.81 27.37 11.08
C LEU A 139 4.78 26.36 10.58
N ILE A 140 5.23 25.12 10.41
CA ILE A 140 4.45 24.02 9.88
C ILE A 140 4.22 23.00 10.99
N ASP A 141 3.00 22.47 11.10
CA ASP A 141 2.72 21.35 11.99
C ASP A 141 3.34 20.06 11.43
N ILE A 142 4.35 19.55 12.13
CA ILE A 142 5.05 18.30 11.80
C ILE A 142 4.71 17.17 12.80
N ALA A 143 3.66 17.29 13.62
CA ALA A 143 3.30 16.31 14.64
C ALA A 143 3.10 14.89 14.07
N ALA A 144 2.55 14.80 12.86
CA ALA A 144 2.39 13.51 12.17
C ALA A 144 3.74 12.85 11.84
N PHE A 145 4.78 13.64 11.55
CA PHE A 145 6.14 13.16 11.30
C PHE A 145 6.87 12.86 12.62
N ASP A 146 6.77 13.73 13.61
CA ASP A 146 7.43 13.58 14.91
C ASP A 146 6.92 12.37 15.73
N SER A 147 5.69 11.95 15.48
CA SER A 147 5.08 10.77 16.11
C SER A 147 5.45 9.43 15.45
N LEU A 148 6.21 9.43 14.35
CA LEU A 148 6.61 8.20 13.67
C LEU A 148 7.62 7.41 14.50
N THR A 149 7.43 6.09 14.49
CA THR A 149 8.26 5.08 15.14
C THR A 149 8.62 3.98 14.14
N PRO A 150 9.72 3.22 14.36
CA PRO A 150 10.06 2.09 13.50
C PRO A 150 8.93 1.05 13.33
N LYS A 151 8.11 0.84 14.37
CA LYS A 151 6.95 -0.05 14.32
C LYS A 151 5.94 0.35 13.25
N ASP A 152 5.79 1.65 13.00
CA ASP A 152 4.89 2.15 11.96
C ASP A 152 5.31 1.72 10.55
N ALA A 153 6.61 1.51 10.31
CA ALA A 153 7.12 1.01 9.04
C ALA A 153 6.75 -0.46 8.81
N GLU A 154 6.93 -1.30 9.84
CA GLU A 154 6.54 -2.71 9.81
C GLU A 154 5.03 -2.85 9.61
N GLU A 155 4.24 -2.09 10.37
CA GLU A 155 2.79 -2.09 10.29
C GLU A 155 2.28 -1.61 8.93
N ALA A 156 2.88 -0.57 8.35
CA ALA A 156 2.53 -0.09 7.02
C ALA A 156 2.71 -1.17 5.94
N ILE A 157 3.82 -1.91 5.98
CA ILE A 157 4.09 -3.02 5.06
C ILE A 157 3.03 -4.11 5.26
N HIS A 158 2.79 -4.52 6.50
CA HIS A 158 1.85 -5.58 6.83
C HIS A 158 0.41 -5.24 6.41
N ILE A 159 -0.05 -4.01 6.66
CA ILE A 159 -1.37 -3.52 6.25
C ILE A 159 -1.50 -3.57 4.72
N ALA A 160 -0.48 -3.10 3.99
CA ALA A 160 -0.49 -3.13 2.52
C ALA A 160 -0.56 -4.56 1.96
N GLU A 161 0.18 -5.51 2.55
CA GLU A 161 0.14 -6.92 2.16
C GLU A 161 -1.24 -7.55 2.44
N ARG A 162 -1.81 -7.32 3.64
CA ARG A 162 -3.14 -7.81 4.01
C ARG A 162 -4.23 -7.23 3.13
N PHE A 163 -4.09 -5.99 2.69
CA PHE A 163 -5.02 -5.40 1.73
C PHE A 163 -4.97 -6.11 0.37
N ILE A 164 -3.76 -6.38 -0.16
CA ILE A 164 -3.60 -7.13 -1.42
C ILE A 164 -4.19 -8.53 -1.28
N GLU A 165 -3.95 -9.20 -0.16
CA GLU A 165 -4.55 -10.49 0.14
C GLU A 165 -6.09 -10.44 0.14
N ALA A 166 -6.68 -9.45 0.83
CA ALA A 166 -8.13 -9.25 0.87
C ALA A 166 -8.70 -8.99 -0.54
N TRP A 167 -7.98 -8.23 -1.38
CA TRP A 167 -8.36 -8.03 -2.78
C TRP A 167 -8.32 -9.33 -3.59
N ILE A 168 -7.30 -10.15 -3.39
CA ILE A 168 -7.18 -11.45 -4.05
C ILE A 168 -8.33 -12.37 -3.64
N ARG A 169 -8.72 -12.37 -2.35
CA ARG A 169 -9.86 -13.17 -1.84
C ARG A 169 -11.18 -12.84 -2.54
N LEU A 170 -11.39 -11.61 -3.00
CA LEU A 170 -12.60 -11.24 -3.74
C LEU A 170 -12.75 -11.99 -5.07
N GLN A 171 -11.68 -12.57 -5.62
CA GLN A 171 -11.73 -13.41 -6.82
C GLN A 171 -12.39 -14.77 -6.57
N GLY A 172 -12.66 -15.13 -5.30
CA GLY A 172 -13.26 -16.42 -4.94
C GLY A 172 -12.29 -17.60 -5.03
N ILE A 173 -10.98 -17.34 -5.02
CA ILE A 173 -9.96 -18.41 -5.03
C ILE A 173 -9.78 -19.03 -3.63
N GLU A 174 -9.46 -20.33 -3.59
CA GLU A 174 -9.25 -21.08 -2.35
C GLU A 174 -8.12 -20.50 -1.48
N GLY A 175 -8.22 -20.65 -0.15
CA GLY A 175 -7.30 -20.04 0.82
C GLY A 175 -5.81 -20.30 0.55
N ASN A 176 -5.43 -21.53 0.19
CA ASN A 176 -4.04 -21.87 -0.12
C ASN A 176 -3.52 -21.16 -1.38
N HIS A 177 -4.40 -20.89 -2.34
CA HIS A 177 -4.07 -20.13 -3.55
C HIS A 177 -3.98 -18.63 -3.28
N VAL A 178 -4.75 -18.12 -2.31
CA VAL A 178 -4.65 -16.72 -1.86
C VAL A 178 -3.24 -16.43 -1.33
N MET A 179 -2.75 -17.24 -0.40
CA MET A 179 -1.42 -17.04 0.20
C MET A 179 -0.31 -17.06 -0.86
N SER A 180 -0.33 -18.04 -1.76
CA SER A 180 0.63 -18.14 -2.87
C SER A 180 0.55 -16.92 -3.81
N ALA A 181 -0.65 -16.47 -4.16
CA ALA A 181 -0.84 -15.29 -4.99
C ALA A 181 -0.37 -14.01 -4.29
N THR A 182 -0.64 -13.84 -3.00
CA THR A 182 -0.15 -12.71 -2.21
C THR A 182 1.38 -12.71 -2.18
N ALA A 183 2.02 -13.84 -1.86
CA ALA A 183 3.47 -13.97 -1.88
C ALA A 183 4.06 -13.68 -3.26
N HIS A 184 3.38 -14.12 -4.34
CA HIS A 184 3.78 -13.80 -5.70
C HIS A 184 3.79 -12.28 -5.96
N TRP A 185 2.78 -11.54 -5.48
CA TRP A 185 2.69 -10.10 -5.70
C TRP A 185 3.59 -9.27 -4.79
N THR A 186 3.70 -9.64 -3.51
CA THR A 186 4.39 -8.84 -2.50
C THR A 186 5.85 -9.24 -2.34
N GLY A 187 6.22 -10.46 -2.75
CA GLY A 187 7.53 -11.04 -2.49
C GLY A 187 7.74 -11.49 -1.04
N ASN A 188 6.71 -11.44 -0.19
CA ASN A 188 6.81 -11.91 1.19
C ASN A 188 6.95 -13.44 1.22
N ARG A 189 8.10 -13.93 1.68
CA ARG A 189 8.44 -15.36 1.73
C ARG A 189 7.89 -16.06 2.96
N THR A 190 7.59 -15.35 4.04
CA THR A 190 7.04 -15.96 5.26
C THR A 190 5.69 -16.64 4.98
N VAL A 191 4.87 -16.02 4.13
CA VAL A 191 3.62 -16.61 3.60
C VAL A 191 3.89 -17.86 2.73
N SER A 192 5.03 -17.93 2.05
CA SER A 192 5.44 -19.09 1.25
C SER A 192 5.99 -20.23 2.09
N ASP A 193 6.63 -19.92 3.22
CA ASP A 193 7.26 -20.90 4.12
C ASP A 193 6.20 -21.59 5.00
N GLU A 194 5.16 -20.86 5.45
CA GLU A 194 3.98 -21.45 6.12
C GLU A 194 3.28 -22.49 5.23
N LEU A 195 3.08 -22.18 3.94
CA LEU A 195 2.53 -23.13 2.95
C LEU A 195 3.43 -24.37 2.76
N ALA A 196 4.75 -24.19 2.80
CA ALA A 196 5.70 -25.30 2.69
C ALA A 196 5.67 -26.20 3.93
N GLN A 197 5.39 -25.63 5.10
CA GLN A 197 5.29 -26.34 6.36
C GLN A 197 3.96 -27.11 6.49
N GLU A 198 2.82 -26.53 6.09
CA GLU A 198 1.53 -27.23 6.07
C GLU A 198 1.51 -28.43 5.10
N ARG A 199 2.12 -28.29 3.92
CA ARG A 199 2.23 -29.40 2.95
C ARG A 199 3.09 -30.57 3.45
N ARG A 200 3.99 -30.36 4.41
CA ARG A 200 4.81 -31.41 5.04
C ARG A 200 4.07 -32.16 6.16
N ILE A 201 2.96 -31.65 6.67
CA ILE A 201 2.16 -32.29 7.72
C ILE A 201 1.13 -33.27 7.12
N ILE A 202 0.79 -33.10 5.83
CA ILE A 202 -0.24 -33.86 5.12
C ILE A 202 0.35 -35.06 4.32
N LEU A 203 1.67 -35.19 4.26
CA LEU A 203 2.40 -36.30 3.62
C LEU A 203 3.11 -37.16 4.66
#